data_AF-A0A2D4FJB5-F1
#
_entry.id   AF-A0A2D4FJB5-F1
#
_cell.length_a   1.000
_cell.length_b   1.000
_cell.length_c   1.000
_cell.angle_alpha   90.00
_cell.angle_beta   90.00
_cell.angle_gamma   90.00
#
_symmetry.space_group_name_H-M   'P 1'
#
loop_
_entity.id
_entity.type
_entity.pdbx_description
1 polymer ?
#
loop_
_entity_poly.entity_id
_entity_poly.type
_entity_poly.pdbx_seq_one_letter_code
_entity_poly.pdbx_strand_id
1 'polypeptide(L)'
;VTHACLHPLEAAPDTRSEGYLQQAQDLVILESIILQTLGFEITIDHPHTHVVKCTQLVRASKDLAQTSYFMATNSLHLTTFSLQYTPPVVACVCIHLACKWSNWEIPVSTDGKHWWEYVDATVTLELLDELTHEFLQILEKTPNRLKRIRNWRACQAARKSKTDEQSEDDGLSEQTILSMISRSSSDTTIAGLMSMS
;
A
#
# COMPACT_ATOMS: atom_id res chain seq x y z
N VAL A 1 -1.76 -17.73 -14.12
CA VAL A 1 -1.18 -17.20 -12.85
C VAL A 1 -2.00 -17.67 -11.65
N THR A 2 -3.30 -17.38 -11.56
CA THR A 2 -4.17 -17.81 -10.44
C THR A 2 -4.11 -19.31 -10.13
N HIS A 3 -4.14 -20.17 -11.15
CA HIS A 3 -4.00 -21.61 -10.99
C HIS A 3 -2.69 -21.99 -10.29
N ALA A 4 -1.56 -21.41 -10.68
CA ALA A 4 -0.26 -21.68 -10.04
C ALA A 4 -0.19 -21.13 -8.60
N CYS A 5 -0.94 -20.07 -8.27
CA CYS A 5 -1.00 -19.55 -6.91
C CYS A 5 -1.82 -20.44 -5.97
N LEU A 6 -2.92 -21.02 -6.44
CA LEU A 6 -3.81 -21.87 -5.65
C LEU A 6 -3.37 -23.34 -5.64
N HIS A 7 -2.76 -23.78 -6.75
CA HIS A 7 -2.33 -25.16 -7.00
C HIS A 7 -0.85 -25.21 -7.40
N PRO A 8 0.08 -24.87 -6.49
CA PRO A 8 1.50 -24.71 -6.82
C PRO A 8 2.22 -26.00 -7.20
N LEU A 9 1.65 -27.15 -6.87
CA LEU A 9 2.21 -28.48 -7.17
C LEU A 9 1.60 -29.11 -8.42
N GLU A 10 0.53 -28.52 -8.97
CA GLU A 10 -0.15 -29.07 -10.13
C GLU A 10 0.49 -28.59 -11.43
N ALA A 11 0.42 -29.43 -12.46
CA ALA A 11 0.88 -29.07 -13.80
C ALA A 11 0.07 -27.91 -14.38
N ALA A 12 0.61 -27.25 -15.40
CA ALA A 12 -0.11 -26.19 -16.10
C ALA A 12 -1.42 -26.76 -16.71
N PRO A 13 -2.54 -26.03 -16.59
CA PRO A 13 -3.83 -26.52 -17.09
C PRO A 13 -3.80 -26.64 -18.62
N ASP A 14 -4.40 -27.71 -19.14
CA ASP A 14 -4.60 -27.88 -20.58
C ASP A 14 -5.72 -26.97 -21.07
N THR A 15 -5.37 -26.01 -21.93
CA THR A 15 -6.29 -25.03 -22.53
C THR A 15 -7.41 -25.62 -23.38
N ARG A 16 -7.30 -26.89 -23.79
CA ARG A 16 -8.33 -27.59 -24.57
C ARG A 16 -9.23 -28.48 -23.73
N SER A 17 -8.90 -28.65 -22.45
CA SER A 17 -9.69 -29.48 -21.55
C SER A 17 -11.04 -28.82 -21.26
N GLU A 18 -12.08 -29.64 -21.10
CA GLU A 18 -13.43 -29.18 -20.76
C GLU A 18 -13.44 -28.39 -19.44
N GLY A 19 -12.65 -28.82 -18.45
CA GLY A 19 -12.52 -28.11 -17.17
C GLY A 19 -11.96 -26.70 -17.31
N TYR A 20 -10.93 -26.51 -18.15
CA TYR A 20 -10.39 -25.18 -18.42
C TYR A 20 -11.40 -24.29 -19.14
N LEU A 21 -12.09 -24.83 -20.16
CA LEU A 21 -13.10 -24.10 -20.91
C LEU A 21 -14.27 -23.67 -20.02
N GLN A 22 -14.71 -24.54 -19.10
CA GLN A 22 -15.75 -24.21 -18.12
C GLN A 22 -15.29 -23.10 -17.17
N GLN A 23 -14.08 -23.18 -16.61
CA GLN A 23 -13.54 -22.13 -15.72
C GLN A 23 -13.43 -20.77 -16.43
N ALA A 24 -13.05 -20.77 -17.72
CA ALA A 24 -13.01 -19.57 -18.52
C ALA A 24 -14.41 -18.96 -18.71
N GLN A 25 -15.42 -19.79 -18.99
CA GLN A 25 -16.82 -19.37 -19.09
C GLN A 25 -17.32 -18.77 -17.76
N ASP A 26 -17.04 -19.44 -16.64
CA ASP A 26 -17.43 -18.99 -15.30
C ASP A 26 -16.80 -17.64 -14.95
N LEU A 27 -15.55 -17.41 -15.34
CA LEU A 27 -14.87 -16.13 -15.12
C LEU A 27 -15.59 -14.99 -15.86
N VAL A 28 -15.97 -15.19 -17.12
CA VAL A 28 -16.73 -14.19 -17.90
C VAL A 28 -18.09 -13.90 -17.26
N ILE A 29 -18.77 -14.94 -16.76
CA ILE A 29 -20.06 -14.78 -16.06
C ILE A 29 -19.85 -13.97 -14.76
N LEU A 30 -18.84 -14.33 -13.95
CA LEU A 30 -18.54 -13.63 -12.70
C LEU A 30 -18.11 -12.18 -12.93
N GLU A 31 -17.35 -11.90 -13.98
CA GLU A 31 -17.02 -10.53 -14.39
C GLU A 31 -18.30 -9.72 -14.65
N SER A 32 -19.24 -10.26 -15.42
CA SER A 32 -20.54 -9.61 -15.67
C SER A 32 -21.32 -9.38 -14.38
N ILE A 33 -21.32 -10.34 -13.45
CA ILE A 33 -22.00 -10.20 -12.16
C ILE A 33 -21.35 -9.08 -11.34
N ILE A 34 -20.03 -9.00 -11.28
CA ILE A 34 -19.30 -7.94 -10.56
C ILE A 34 -19.61 -6.57 -11.16
N LEU A 35 -19.54 -6.42 -12.49
CA LEU A 35 -19.83 -5.16 -13.17
C LEU A 35 -21.25 -4.66 -12.88
N GLN A 36 -22.25 -5.55 -12.95
CA GLN A 36 -23.64 -5.22 -12.64
C GLN A 36 -23.83 -4.89 -11.15
N THR A 37 -23.18 -5.63 -10.26
CA THR A 37 -23.25 -5.41 -8.81
C THR A 37 -22.67 -4.04 -8.42
N LEU A 38 -21.59 -3.63 -9.07
CA LEU A 38 -20.98 -2.31 -8.89
C LEU A 38 -21.74 -1.19 -9.63
N GLY A 39 -22.84 -1.49 -10.32
CA GLY A 39 -23.57 -0.50 -11.11
C GLY A 39 -22.74 0.11 -12.24
N PHE A 40 -21.73 -0.62 -12.74
CA PHE A 40 -20.72 -0.15 -13.68
C PHE A 40 -19.85 1.01 -13.17
N GLU A 41 -19.87 1.28 -11.86
CA GLU A 41 -18.97 2.24 -11.21
C GLU A 41 -17.59 1.58 -10.97
N ILE A 42 -16.75 1.59 -12.01
CA ILE A 42 -15.41 0.99 -11.98
C ILE A 42 -14.28 2.00 -11.73
N THR A 43 -14.61 3.29 -11.65
CA THR A 43 -13.63 4.35 -11.34
C THR A 43 -13.51 4.48 -9.83
N ILE A 44 -12.43 3.93 -9.27
CA ILE A 44 -12.18 3.95 -7.84
C ILE A 44 -11.08 4.95 -7.52
N ASP A 45 -11.36 5.88 -6.62
CA ASP A 45 -10.35 6.76 -6.04
C ASP A 45 -9.67 6.09 -4.85
N HIS A 46 -8.36 6.32 -4.71
CA HIS A 46 -7.51 5.62 -3.76
C HIS A 46 -6.75 6.58 -2.84
N PRO A 47 -6.54 6.21 -1.56
CA PRO A 47 -5.86 7.08 -0.60
C PRO A 47 -4.42 7.41 -1.02
N HIS A 48 -3.76 6.56 -1.81
CA HIS A 48 -2.40 6.76 -2.29
C HIS A 48 -2.19 8.09 -3.01
N THR A 49 -3.15 8.53 -3.82
CA THR A 49 -3.10 9.82 -4.53
C THR A 49 -2.96 10.97 -3.54
N HIS A 50 -3.72 10.93 -2.45
CA HIS A 50 -3.70 11.95 -1.40
C HIS A 50 -2.46 11.85 -0.52
N VAL A 51 -1.95 10.63 -0.28
CA VAL A 51 -0.68 10.42 0.43
C VAL A 51 0.47 11.12 -0.29
N VAL A 52 0.58 10.94 -1.62
CA VAL A 52 1.65 11.56 -2.40
C VAL A 52 1.55 13.10 -2.35
N LYS A 53 0.36 13.65 -2.61
CA LYS A 53 0.14 15.11 -2.57
C LYS A 53 0.47 15.70 -1.21
N CYS A 54 -0.01 15.08 -0.13
CA CYS A 54 0.21 15.59 1.22
C CYS A 54 1.68 15.50 1.63
N THR A 55 2.35 14.37 1.38
CA THR A 55 3.75 14.17 1.76
C THR A 55 4.69 15.13 1.02
N GLN A 56 4.39 15.49 -0.22
CA GLN A 56 5.08 16.55 -0.97
C GLN A 56 4.82 17.93 -0.36
N LEU A 57 3.57 18.25 -0.03
CA LEU A 57 3.17 19.54 0.54
C LEU A 57 3.88 19.82 1.87
N VAL A 58 3.94 18.82 2.76
CA VAL A 58 4.60 18.95 4.08
C VAL A 58 6.11 18.70 4.04
N ARG A 59 6.69 18.51 2.84
CA ARG A 59 8.12 18.19 2.62
C ARG A 59 8.59 17.02 3.48
N ALA A 60 7.78 15.97 3.56
CA ALA A 60 8.12 14.76 4.29
C ALA A 60 9.36 14.08 3.70
N SER A 61 10.08 13.35 4.55
CA SER A 61 11.20 12.52 4.09
C SER A 61 10.72 11.38 3.18
N LYS A 62 11.61 10.90 2.30
CA LYS A 62 11.33 9.74 1.42
C LYS A 62 10.88 8.52 2.24
N ASP A 63 11.49 8.29 3.40
CA ASP A 63 11.18 7.18 4.31
C ASP A 63 9.74 7.27 4.86
N LEU A 64 9.30 8.48 5.23
CA LEU A 64 7.95 8.70 5.75
C LEU A 64 6.91 8.58 4.62
N ALA A 65 7.18 9.14 3.45
CA ALA A 65 6.29 9.03 2.31
C ALA A 65 6.06 7.56 1.91
N GLN A 66 7.13 6.78 1.84
CA GLN A 66 7.04 5.33 1.59
C GLN A 66 6.30 4.58 2.69
N THR A 67 6.56 4.91 3.96
CA THR A 67 5.83 4.29 5.08
C THR A 67 4.34 4.60 4.99
N SER A 68 3.97 5.84 4.70
CA SER A 68 2.57 6.28 4.57
C SER A 68 1.88 5.58 3.40
N TYR A 69 2.56 5.46 2.26
CA TYR A 69 2.06 4.73 1.08
C TYR A 69 1.85 3.25 1.40
N PHE A 70 2.79 2.66 2.12
CA PHE A 70 2.68 1.28 2.58
C PHE A 70 1.49 1.10 3.54
N MET A 71 1.23 2.04 4.44
CA MET A 71 0.05 2.02 5.31
C MET A 71 -1.25 2.10 4.50
N ALA A 72 -1.30 2.93 3.44
CA ALA A 72 -2.45 3.01 2.54
C ALA A 72 -2.73 1.70 1.80
N THR A 73 -1.70 0.91 1.47
CA THR A 73 -1.90 -0.44 0.93
C THR A 73 -2.46 -1.40 1.98
N ASN A 74 -2.01 -1.30 3.23
CA ASN A 74 -2.50 -2.17 4.30
C ASN A 74 -3.91 -1.81 4.77
N SER A 75 -4.34 -0.55 4.65
CA SER A 75 -5.72 -0.19 4.95
C SER A 75 -6.68 -0.94 4.02
N LEU A 76 -6.39 -1.00 2.71
CA LEU A 76 -7.20 -1.76 1.75
C LEU A 76 -7.21 -3.28 2.01
N HIS A 77 -6.09 -3.85 2.46
CA HIS A 77 -5.99 -5.30 2.67
C HIS A 77 -6.54 -5.79 4.00
N LEU A 78 -6.54 -4.95 5.04
CA LEU A 78 -6.77 -5.39 6.41
C LEU A 78 -7.98 -4.72 7.06
N THR A 79 -8.41 -3.57 6.57
CA THR A 79 -9.56 -2.84 7.11
C THR A 79 -10.65 -2.69 6.06
N THR A 80 -11.83 -2.25 6.49
CA THR A 80 -12.95 -1.90 5.61
C THR A 80 -13.06 -0.38 5.43
N PHE A 81 -11.98 0.36 5.63
CA PHE A 81 -11.99 1.83 5.56
C PHE A 81 -12.41 2.36 4.19
N SER A 82 -12.13 1.63 3.10
CA SER A 82 -12.57 1.99 1.75
C SER A 82 -14.09 2.00 1.57
N LEU A 83 -14.84 1.39 2.49
CA LEU A 83 -16.30 1.37 2.49
C LEU A 83 -16.91 2.35 3.51
N GLN A 84 -16.09 2.90 4.41
CA GLN A 84 -16.56 3.72 5.55
C GLN A 84 -16.13 5.19 5.43
N TYR A 85 -14.97 5.45 4.83
CA TYR A 85 -14.35 6.77 4.79
C TYR A 85 -13.88 7.12 3.39
N THR A 86 -13.84 8.42 3.09
CA THR A 86 -13.36 8.91 1.80
C THR A 86 -11.83 8.68 1.68
N PRO A 87 -11.30 8.53 0.44
CA PRO A 87 -9.86 8.35 0.23
C PRO A 87 -8.96 9.43 0.88
N PRO A 88 -9.32 10.74 0.90
CA PRO A 88 -8.58 11.77 1.62
C PRO A 88 -8.46 11.49 3.13
N VAL A 89 -9.56 11.11 3.78
CA VAL A 89 -9.59 10.82 5.23
C VAL A 89 -8.69 9.62 5.54
N VAL A 90 -8.79 8.54 4.75
CA VAL A 90 -7.94 7.35 4.91
C VAL A 90 -6.46 7.68 4.70
N ALA A 91 -6.14 8.56 3.75
CA ALA A 91 -4.77 9.02 3.55
C ALA A 91 -4.22 9.77 4.77
N CYS A 92 -5.02 10.63 5.40
CA CYS A 92 -4.65 11.29 6.65
C CYS A 92 -4.37 10.29 7.77
N VAL A 93 -5.20 9.25 7.94
CA VAL A 93 -4.96 8.18 8.92
C VAL A 93 -3.62 7.47 8.66
N CYS A 94 -3.33 7.15 7.39
CA CYS A 94 -2.09 6.47 7.01
C CYS A 94 -0.84 7.32 7.29
N ILE A 95 -0.90 8.62 7.01
CA ILE A 95 0.19 9.57 7.30
C ILE A 95 0.34 9.76 8.80
N HIS A 96 -0.75 9.95 9.54
CA HIS A 96 -0.73 10.14 11.00
C HIS A 96 -0.12 8.93 11.72
N LEU A 97 -0.51 7.72 11.33
CA LEU A 97 0.08 6.49 11.84
C LEU A 97 1.58 6.41 11.53
N ALA A 98 1.98 6.75 10.30
CA ALA A 98 3.40 6.77 9.91
C ALA A 98 4.22 7.82 10.68
N CYS A 99 3.63 8.98 10.98
CA CYS A 99 4.22 10.04 11.80
C CYS A 99 4.47 9.55 13.23
N LYS A 100 3.44 9.01 13.89
CA LYS A 100 3.57 8.41 15.24
C LYS A 100 4.64 7.32 15.28
N TRP A 101 4.67 6.44 14.29
CA TRP A 101 5.67 5.38 14.23
C TRP A 101 7.09 5.88 13.93
N SER A 102 7.23 7.06 13.30
CA SER A 102 8.54 7.66 13.02
C SER A 102 8.97 8.66 14.10
N ASN A 103 8.15 8.82 15.15
CA ASN A 103 8.30 9.85 16.18
C ASN A 103 8.54 11.24 15.57
N TRP A 104 7.82 11.51 14.47
CA TRP A 104 7.87 12.77 13.73
C TRP A 104 6.51 13.44 13.80
N GLU A 105 6.51 14.75 14.00
CA GLU A 105 5.31 15.56 14.02
C GLU A 105 5.39 16.60 12.91
N ILE A 106 4.32 16.69 12.11
CA ILE A 106 4.20 17.71 11.08
C ILE A 106 3.88 19.04 11.78
N PRO A 107 4.71 20.09 11.61
CA PRO A 107 4.48 21.37 12.25
C PRO A 107 3.17 22.01 11.77
N VAL A 108 2.54 22.78 12.66
CA VAL A 108 1.38 23.59 12.33
C VAL A 108 1.78 24.65 11.31
N SER A 109 0.89 24.93 10.36
CA SER A 109 1.13 25.91 9.31
C SER A 109 1.19 27.34 9.89
N THR A 110 1.76 28.27 9.13
CA THR A 110 1.90 29.68 9.55
C THR A 110 0.55 30.39 9.75
N ASP A 111 -0.53 29.86 9.17
CA ASP A 111 -1.90 30.33 9.34
C ASP A 111 -2.63 29.68 10.54
N GLY A 112 -1.93 28.87 11.34
CA GLY A 112 -2.47 28.21 12.52
C GLY A 112 -3.25 26.93 12.22
N LYS A 113 -3.32 26.47 10.96
CA LYS A 113 -4.04 25.26 10.58
C LYS A 113 -3.17 24.01 10.63
N HIS A 114 -3.79 22.89 10.99
CA HIS A 114 -3.15 21.59 10.94
C HIS A 114 -3.08 21.05 9.51
N TRP A 115 -2.08 20.21 9.24
CA TRP A 115 -1.81 19.69 7.89
C TRP A 115 -2.97 18.89 7.29
N TRP A 116 -3.74 18.17 8.12
CA TRP A 116 -4.88 17.37 7.65
C TRP A 116 -6.02 18.22 7.11
N GLU A 117 -6.20 19.46 7.60
CA GLU A 117 -7.22 20.39 7.11
C GLU A 117 -7.00 20.81 5.65
N TYR A 118 -5.76 20.72 5.16
CA TYR A 118 -5.41 20.96 3.76
C TYR A 118 -5.74 19.79 2.84
N VAL A 119 -5.91 18.60 3.41
CA VAL A 119 -6.24 17.38 2.66
C VAL A 119 -7.76 17.18 2.63
N ASP A 120 -8.40 17.32 3.79
CA ASP A 120 -9.86 17.25 3.95
C ASP A 120 -10.31 18.07 5.17
N ALA A 121 -11.26 18.98 4.96
CA ALA A 121 -11.74 19.90 5.99
C ALA A 121 -12.60 19.22 7.07
N THR A 122 -13.05 17.99 6.85
CA THR A 122 -13.87 17.22 7.80
C THR A 122 -13.04 16.47 8.83
N VAL A 123 -11.72 16.36 8.61
CA VAL A 123 -10.81 15.60 9.46
C VAL A 123 -10.52 16.33 10.77
N THR A 124 -10.71 15.63 11.89
CA THR A 124 -10.35 16.10 13.24
C THR A 124 -9.27 15.22 13.85
N LEU A 125 -8.54 15.74 14.84
CA LEU A 125 -7.52 14.96 15.55
C LEU A 125 -8.13 13.75 16.27
N GLU A 126 -9.33 13.91 16.85
CA GLU A 126 -10.06 12.83 17.52
C GLU A 126 -10.35 11.68 16.56
N LEU A 127 -10.85 11.97 15.35
CA LEU A 127 -11.10 10.98 14.32
C LEU A 127 -9.79 10.29 13.88
N LEU A 128 -8.72 11.06 13.69
CA LEU A 128 -7.42 10.49 13.30
C LEU A 128 -6.89 9.53 14.38
N ASP A 129 -7.00 9.90 15.65
CA ASP A 129 -6.53 9.06 16.75
C ASP A 129 -7.37 7.79 16.91
N GLU A 130 -8.70 7.90 16.78
CA GLU A 130 -9.62 6.75 16.80
C GLU A 130 -9.29 5.75 15.69
N LEU A 131 -9.25 6.20 14.43
CA LEU A 131 -9.00 5.32 13.28
C LEU A 131 -7.58 4.78 13.26
N THR A 132 -6.61 5.56 13.74
CA THR A 132 -5.23 5.08 13.89
C THR A 132 -5.16 3.98 14.94
N HIS A 133 -5.89 4.11 16.04
CA HIS A 133 -5.94 3.08 17.08
C HIS A 133 -6.61 1.80 16.56
N GLU A 134 -7.75 1.91 15.88
CA GLU A 134 -8.43 0.77 15.24
C GLU A 134 -7.50 0.06 14.26
N PHE A 135 -6.84 0.83 13.38
CA PHE A 135 -5.94 0.26 12.38
C PHE A 135 -4.74 -0.45 13.03
N LEU A 136 -4.17 0.14 14.08
CA LEU A 136 -3.05 -0.47 14.80
C LEU A 136 -3.46 -1.79 15.48
N GLN A 137 -4.65 -1.86 16.09
CA GLN A 137 -5.17 -3.11 16.65
C GLN A 137 -5.30 -4.21 15.59
N ILE A 138 -5.75 -3.87 14.38
CA ILE A 138 -5.88 -4.83 13.27
C ILE A 138 -4.49 -5.29 12.79
N LEU A 139 -3.53 -4.38 12.70
CA LEU A 139 -2.14 -4.70 12.34
C LEU A 139 -1.50 -5.66 13.35
N GLU A 140 -1.74 -5.47 14.64
CA GLU A 140 -1.25 -6.35 15.72
C GLU A 140 -1.85 -7.76 15.66
N LYS A 141 -3.12 -7.88 15.27
CA LYS A 141 -3.78 -9.18 15.04
C LYS A 141 -3.23 -9.93 13.83
N THR A 142 -2.42 -9.27 12.98
CA THR A 142 -1.84 -9.86 11.77
C THR A 142 -0.30 -9.94 11.86
N PRO A 143 0.27 -10.81 12.72
CA PRO A 143 1.67 -10.76 13.10
C PRO A 143 2.64 -10.97 11.92
N ASN A 144 2.27 -11.74 10.90
CA ASN A 144 3.11 -11.96 9.72
C ASN A 144 3.24 -10.70 8.85
N ARG A 145 2.19 -9.88 8.78
CA ARG A 145 2.23 -8.59 8.10
C ARG A 145 3.04 -7.61 8.94
N LEU A 146 2.77 -7.50 10.24
CA LEU A 146 3.51 -6.62 11.14
C LEU A 146 5.03 -6.92 11.15
N LYS A 147 5.41 -8.21 11.16
CA LYS A 147 6.82 -8.64 11.01
C LYS A 147 7.42 -8.16 9.69
N ARG A 148 6.69 -8.25 8.58
CA ARG A 148 7.14 -7.67 7.29
C ARG A 148 7.33 -6.16 7.39
N ILE A 149 6.42 -5.42 8.05
CA ILE A 149 6.57 -3.95 8.25
C ILE A 149 7.86 -3.64 9.00
N ARG A 150 8.09 -4.36 10.11
CA ARG A 150 9.25 -4.15 10.96
C ARG A 150 10.56 -4.52 10.25
N ASN A 151 10.57 -5.63 9.52
CA ASN A 151 11.73 -6.07 8.74
C ASN A 151 12.01 -5.12 7.57
N TRP A 152 10.97 -4.65 6.87
CA TRP A 152 11.10 -3.66 5.80
C TRP A 152 11.74 -2.36 6.31
N ARG A 153 11.29 -1.86 7.46
CA ARG A 153 11.94 -0.70 8.12
C ARG A 153 13.39 -0.99 8.53
N ALA A 154 13.68 -2.16 9.10
CA ALA A 154 15.04 -2.53 9.46
C ALA A 154 15.98 -2.52 8.23
N CYS A 155 15.51 -3.02 7.08
CA CYS A 155 16.24 -2.94 5.82
C CYS A 155 16.45 -1.51 5.32
N GLN A 156 15.48 -0.60 5.53
CA GLN A 156 15.64 0.81 5.17
C GLN A 156 16.65 1.54 6.06
N ALA A 157 16.57 1.32 7.38
CA ALA A 157 17.53 1.89 8.33
C ALA A 157 18.97 1.42 8.03
N ALA A 158 19.15 0.14 7.67
CA ALA A 158 20.44 -0.41 7.27
C ALA A 158 20.97 0.09 5.91
N ARG A 159 20.09 0.61 5.03
CA ARG A 159 20.49 1.27 3.78
C ARG A 159 20.93 2.71 4.01
N LYS A 160 20.31 3.39 4.97
CA LYS A 160 20.69 4.76 5.38
C LYS A 160 22.14 4.81 5.86
N SER A 161 22.58 3.82 6.66
CA SER A 161 23.98 3.72 7.11
C SER A 161 25.01 3.40 6.00
N LYS A 162 24.57 3.06 4.78
CA LYS A 162 25.46 2.81 3.63
C LYS A 162 25.44 3.95 2.59
N THR A 163 24.50 4.87 2.69
CA THR A 163 24.30 5.92 1.67
C THR A 163 24.88 7.28 2.09
N ASP A 164 25.27 7.44 3.36
CA ASP A 164 25.94 8.66 3.85
C ASP A 164 27.34 8.91 3.23
N GLU A 165 27.83 8.05 2.33
CA GLU A 165 29.09 8.29 1.59
C GLU A 165 28.90 8.90 0.18
N GLN A 166 27.67 9.04 -0.35
CA GLN A 166 27.43 9.65 -1.67
C GLN A 166 26.16 10.52 -1.71
N SER A 167 26.35 11.83 -1.50
CA SER A 167 25.48 12.92 -1.97
C SER A 167 25.42 12.92 -3.52
N GLU A 168 24.47 13.49 -4.26
CA GLU A 168 23.33 14.38 -4.04
C GLU A 168 22.45 14.28 -5.32
N ASP A 169 21.21 14.76 -5.25
CA ASP A 169 20.31 15.11 -6.37
C ASP A 169 19.77 13.98 -7.27
N ASP A 170 18.50 13.62 -7.06
CA ASP A 170 17.60 13.36 -8.19
C ASP A 170 16.13 13.48 -7.76
N GLY A 171 15.37 14.23 -8.56
CA GLY A 171 13.94 14.44 -8.39
C GLY A 171 13.17 13.12 -8.55
N LEU A 172 12.20 12.88 -7.67
CA LEU A 172 11.44 11.63 -7.67
C LEU A 172 10.43 11.62 -8.85
N SER A 173 10.82 11.08 -10.00
CA SER A 173 9.92 10.82 -11.13
C SER A 173 8.90 9.71 -10.78
N GLU A 174 7.68 9.80 -11.30
CA GLU A 174 6.64 8.77 -11.21
C GLU A 174 7.15 7.39 -11.69
N GLN A 175 8.10 7.36 -12.64
CA GLN A 175 8.74 6.13 -13.11
C GLN A 175 9.59 5.46 -12.04
N THR A 176 10.19 6.24 -11.13
CA THR A 176 10.96 5.71 -9.99
C THR A 176 10.03 5.06 -8.97
N ILE A 177 8.81 5.59 -8.80
CA ILE A 177 7.79 4.97 -7.94
C ILE A 177 7.23 3.69 -8.59
N LEU A 178 6.91 3.74 -9.89
CA LEU A 178 6.42 2.58 -10.66
C LEU A 178 7.42 1.42 -10.69
N SER A 179 8.72 1.71 -10.84
CA SER A 179 9.77 0.68 -10.80
C SER A 179 9.95 0.05 -9.41
N MET A 180 9.62 0.76 -8.33
CA MET A 180 9.57 0.18 -6.98
C MET A 180 8.35 -0.73 -6.79
N ILE A 181 7.21 -0.43 -7.44
CA ILE A 181 6.00 -1.26 -7.46
C ILE A 181 6.26 -2.60 -8.17
N SER A 182 6.99 -2.59 -9.30
CA SER A 182 7.39 -3.81 -10.02
C SER A 182 8.30 -4.73 -9.20
N ARG A 183 9.19 -4.18 -8.36
CA ARG A 183 10.06 -4.98 -7.48
C ARG A 183 9.30 -5.56 -6.28
N SER A 184 8.31 -4.83 -5.74
CA SER A 184 7.41 -5.36 -4.71
C SER A 184 6.55 -6.53 -5.19
N SER A 185 6.30 -6.64 -6.50
CA SER A 185 5.48 -7.70 -7.11
C SER A 185 6.32 -8.86 -7.68
N SER A 186 7.65 -8.70 -7.79
CA SER A 186 8.55 -9.70 -8.36
C SER A 186 9.12 -10.72 -7.35
N ASP A 187 9.00 -10.49 -6.03
CA ASP A 187 9.60 -11.38 -5.02
C ASP A 187 8.78 -12.65 -4.68
N THR A 188 7.84 -13.04 -5.54
CA THR A 188 7.10 -14.32 -5.41
C THR A 188 7.61 -15.46 -6.29
N THR A 189 8.77 -15.36 -6.93
CA THR A 189 9.34 -16.47 -7.73
C THR A 189 10.73 -16.89 -7.28
N ILE A 190 10.73 -18.06 -6.63
CA ILE A 190 11.69 -19.17 -6.77
C ILE A 190 13.12 -18.90 -6.28
N ALA A 191 13.40 -19.46 -5.09
CA ALA A 191 14.71 -19.99 -4.78
C ALA A 191 15.05 -21.15 -5.73
N GLY A 192 16.25 -21.11 -6.30
CA GLY A 192 16.93 -22.29 -6.83
C GLY A 192 17.16 -22.26 -8.34
N LEU A 193 18.38 -21.90 -8.73
CA LEU A 193 19.25 -22.67 -9.63
C LEU A 193 20.60 -21.94 -9.77
N MET A 194 21.66 -22.74 -9.99
CA MET A 194 23.10 -22.41 -10.09
C MET A 194 23.86 -22.47 -8.75
N SER A 195 24.91 -23.26 -8.54
CA SER A 195 25.59 -24.30 -9.34
C SER A 195 26.43 -25.08 -8.33
N MET A 196 26.37 -26.41 -8.39
CA MET A 196 27.41 -27.28 -7.82
C MET A 196 28.44 -27.51 -8.94
N SER A 197 29.69 -27.20 -8.67
CA SER A 197 30.87 -27.79 -9.33
C SER A 197 31.69 -28.49 -8.26
#